data_AF-A0A0N1JTF2-F1
#
_entry.id   AF-A0A0N1JTF2-F1
#
_cell.length_a   1.000
_cell.length_b   1.000
_cell.length_c   1.000
_cell.angle_alpha   90.00
_cell.angle_beta   90.00
_cell.angle_gamma   90.00
#
_symmetry.space_group_name_H-M   'P 1'
#
loop_
_entity.id
_entity.type
_entity.pdbx_description
1 polymer ?
#
loop_
_entity_poly.entity_id
_entity_poly.type
_entity_poly.pdbx_seq_one_letter_code
_entity_poly.pdbx_strand_id
1 'polypeptide(L)'
;MLDYFFLPGIGLAIGLWGLFFDARKNLHSIGTTALIAMMAASALYTGWTSWKKAQSASVQTQQAIKDKDKVIQSLNDLTSSMVRVDTNVGHVDSAVTNISAQVEKLGKALGIRPENQSPDKISQGLKAAQVKATLATPTVLQTNAGITIQYFPKDLDKDLIQSVLLTNLKDAGFTLRSGNGNPTLKHTPTNSVWYGAQVPAESVRLVALSLLQSGVQLQSIAPLSDAANPAKAKLIQIGSLAAAVNKPVFTVEQISTLDLTH
;
A
#
# COMPACT_ATOMS: atom_id res chain seq x y z
N MET A 1 -8.12 -34.59 -16.77
CA MET A 1 -9.26 -34.73 -15.81
C MET A 1 -10.15 -35.96 -16.10
N LEU A 2 -9.86 -36.81 -17.10
CA LEU A 2 -10.62 -38.05 -17.34
C LEU A 2 -10.09 -39.28 -16.58
N ASP A 3 -8.86 -39.24 -16.05
CA ASP A 3 -8.20 -40.47 -15.55
C ASP A 3 -8.62 -40.89 -14.13
N TYR A 4 -9.27 -40.02 -13.35
CA TYR A 4 -9.65 -40.32 -11.96
C TYR A 4 -11.04 -40.96 -11.80
N PHE A 5 -11.86 -41.00 -12.85
CA PHE A 5 -13.22 -41.56 -12.77
C PHE A 5 -13.32 -43.02 -13.23
N PHE A 6 -12.38 -43.52 -14.03
CA PHE A 6 -12.48 -44.86 -14.63
C PHE A 6 -12.03 -46.00 -13.71
N LEU A 7 -11.02 -45.79 -12.85
CA LEU A 7 -10.49 -46.86 -12.01
C LEU A 7 -11.47 -47.45 -10.97
N PRO A 8 -12.27 -46.66 -10.21
CA PRO A 8 -13.21 -47.26 -9.25
C PRO A 8 -14.44 -47.91 -9.92
N GLY A 9 -14.82 -47.47 -11.13
CA GLY A 9 -15.93 -48.07 -11.88
C GLY A 9 -15.63 -49.48 -12.39
N ILE A 10 -14.39 -49.73 -12.82
CA ILE A 10 -13.97 -51.06 -13.31
C ILE A 10 -13.94 -52.08 -12.16
N GLY A 11 -13.52 -51.68 -10.95
CA GLY A 11 -13.50 -52.55 -9.77
C GLY A 11 -14.91 -53.00 -9.34
N LEU A 12 -15.90 -52.10 -9.40
CA LEU A 12 -17.31 -52.42 -9.11
C LEU A 12 -17.92 -53.36 -10.16
N ALA A 13 -17.62 -53.16 -11.43
CA ALA A 13 -18.13 -54.01 -12.51
C ALA A 13 -17.59 -55.45 -12.41
N ILE A 14 -16.31 -55.63 -12.06
CA ILE A 14 -15.69 -56.96 -11.86
C ILE A 14 -16.28 -57.65 -10.61
N GLY A 15 -16.49 -56.91 -9.52
CA GLY A 15 -17.12 -57.44 -8.30
C GLY A 15 -18.57 -57.91 -8.51
N LEU A 16 -19.35 -57.16 -9.28
CA LEU A 16 -20.74 -57.53 -9.63
C LEU A 16 -20.79 -58.74 -10.58
N TRP A 17 -19.81 -58.90 -11.47
CA TRP A 17 -19.73 -60.05 -12.37
C TRP A 17 -19.45 -61.36 -11.61
N GLY A 18 -18.60 -61.31 -10.56
CA GLY A 18 -18.32 -62.47 -9.70
C GLY A 18 -19.55 -62.97 -8.92
N LEU A 19 -20.42 -62.05 -8.50
CA LEU A 19 -21.67 -62.37 -7.79
C LEU A 19 -22.73 -63.06 -8.66
N PHE A 20 -22.73 -62.80 -9.98
CA PHE A 20 -23.66 -63.45 -10.90
C PHE A 20 -23.29 -64.91 -11.20
N PHE A 21 -22.02 -65.30 -11.05
CA PHE A 21 -21.56 -66.67 -11.28
C PHE A 21 -21.79 -67.61 -10.08
N ASP A 22 -21.99 -67.07 -8.87
CA ASP A 22 -22.16 -67.85 -7.63
C ASP A 22 -23.62 -67.91 -7.12
N ALA A 23 -24.60 -67.70 -8.01
CA ALA A 23 -26.02 -67.62 -7.66
C ALA A 23 -26.79 -68.96 -7.75
N ARG A 24 -26.10 -70.12 -7.71
CA ARG A 24 -26.75 -71.45 -7.65
C ARG A 24 -26.40 -72.19 -6.36
N LYS A 25 -26.79 -71.65 -5.21
CA LYS A 25 -27.37 -72.40 -4.06
C LYS A 25 -27.45 -71.52 -2.81
N ASN A 26 -28.62 -71.58 -2.17
CA ASN A 26 -28.92 -71.25 -0.78
C ASN A 26 -29.28 -69.82 -0.34
N LEU A 27 -30.26 -69.84 0.57
CA LEU A 27 -31.21 -68.82 1.01
C LEU A 27 -30.61 -67.80 2.00
N HIS A 28 -29.40 -67.27 1.71
CA HIS A 28 -28.78 -66.16 2.45
C HIS A 28 -28.72 -64.84 1.63
N SER A 29 -29.43 -64.77 0.49
CA SER A 29 -29.27 -63.71 -0.53
C SER A 29 -29.79 -62.31 -0.17
N ILE A 30 -30.59 -62.17 0.89
CA ILE A 30 -31.14 -60.86 1.30
C ILE A 30 -30.05 -60.00 1.96
N GLY A 31 -29.13 -60.62 2.71
CA GLY A 31 -28.04 -59.89 3.38
C GLY A 31 -26.99 -59.35 2.40
N THR A 32 -26.66 -60.12 1.36
CA THR A 32 -25.65 -59.73 0.36
C THR A 32 -26.16 -58.65 -0.60
N THR A 33 -27.43 -58.73 -1.02
CA THR A 33 -28.07 -57.69 -1.85
C THR A 33 -28.19 -56.36 -1.12
N ALA A 34 -28.53 -56.37 0.18
CA ALA A 34 -28.56 -55.17 1.01
C ALA A 34 -27.16 -54.53 1.16
N LEU A 35 -26.12 -55.34 1.32
CA LEU A 35 -24.74 -54.87 1.43
C LEU A 35 -24.26 -54.19 0.13
N ILE A 36 -24.54 -54.80 -1.03
CA ILE A 36 -24.18 -54.25 -2.34
C ILE A 36 -24.92 -52.93 -2.58
N ALA A 37 -26.21 -52.85 -2.24
CA ALA A 37 -26.99 -51.63 -2.35
C ALA A 37 -26.42 -50.50 -1.47
N MET A 38 -25.98 -50.80 -0.24
CA MET A 38 -25.33 -49.82 0.63
C MET A 38 -23.99 -49.32 0.08
N MET A 39 -23.17 -50.21 -0.50
CA MET A 39 -21.90 -49.81 -1.12
C MET A 39 -22.13 -48.91 -2.34
N ALA A 40 -23.12 -49.22 -3.18
CA ALA A 40 -23.50 -48.39 -4.31
C ALA A 40 -24.00 -47.00 -3.86
N ALA A 41 -24.84 -46.94 -2.83
CA ALA A 41 -25.33 -45.68 -2.28
C ALA A 41 -24.20 -44.81 -1.71
N SER A 42 -23.23 -45.42 -1.02
CA SER A 42 -22.05 -44.73 -0.49
C SER A 42 -21.15 -44.16 -1.60
N ALA A 43 -20.93 -44.91 -2.68
CA ALA A 43 -20.18 -44.44 -3.84
C ALA A 43 -20.87 -43.26 -4.54
N LEU A 44 -22.20 -43.33 -4.71
CA LEU A 44 -22.98 -42.23 -5.29
C LEU A 44 -22.97 -40.98 -4.39
N TYR A 45 -23.07 -41.14 -3.07
CA TYR A 45 -22.99 -40.04 -2.12
C TYR A 45 -21.60 -39.37 -2.13
N THR A 46 -20.53 -40.15 -2.21
CA THR A 46 -19.16 -39.65 -2.31
C THR A 46 -18.92 -38.92 -3.64
N GLY A 47 -19.47 -39.43 -4.75
CA GLY A 47 -19.46 -38.76 -6.05
C GLY A 47 -20.21 -37.43 -6.03
N TRP A 48 -21.40 -37.39 -5.44
CA TRP A 48 -22.22 -36.18 -5.34
C TRP A 48 -21.57 -35.08 -4.50
N THR A 49 -21.01 -35.44 -3.33
CA THR A 49 -20.30 -34.47 -2.47
C THR A 49 -19.01 -33.95 -3.12
N SER A 50 -18.27 -34.81 -3.83
CA SER A 50 -17.08 -34.41 -4.59
C SER A 50 -17.42 -33.47 -5.74
N TRP A 51 -18.49 -33.73 -6.48
CA TRP A 51 -19.01 -32.85 -7.54
C TRP A 51 -19.42 -31.48 -6.98
N LYS A 52 -20.14 -31.45 -5.86
CA LYS A 52 -20.55 -30.20 -5.20
C LYS A 52 -19.34 -29.39 -4.72
N LYS A 53 -18.30 -30.05 -4.20
CA LYS A 53 -17.04 -29.40 -3.76
C LYS A 53 -16.26 -28.83 -4.94
N ALA A 54 -16.21 -29.55 -6.07
CA ALA A 54 -15.60 -29.05 -7.31
C ALA A 54 -16.36 -27.86 -7.90
N GLN A 55 -17.69 -27.86 -7.84
CA GLN A 55 -18.52 -26.73 -8.27
C GLN A 55 -18.25 -25.49 -7.41
N SER A 56 -18.22 -25.63 -6.07
CA SER A 56 -17.89 -24.52 -5.17
C SER A 56 -16.47 -23.97 -5.38
N ALA A 57 -15.48 -24.84 -5.64
CA ALA A 57 -14.11 -24.42 -5.94
C ALA A 57 -14.02 -23.65 -7.27
N SER A 58 -14.76 -24.06 -8.29
CA SER A 58 -14.83 -23.34 -9.58
C SER A 58 -15.51 -21.97 -9.44
N VAL A 59 -16.57 -21.87 -8.63
CA VAL A 59 -17.26 -20.59 -8.35
C VAL A 59 -16.37 -19.64 -7.55
N GLN A 60 -15.65 -20.13 -6.54
CA GLN A 60 -14.67 -19.34 -5.79
C GLN A 60 -13.52 -18.86 -6.68
N THR A 61 -13.04 -19.70 -7.60
CA THR A 61 -11.97 -19.33 -8.55
C THR A 61 -12.46 -18.27 -9.55
N GLN A 62 -13.69 -18.40 -10.07
CA GLN A 62 -14.28 -17.38 -10.93
C GLN A 62 -14.53 -16.07 -10.20
N GLN A 63 -14.93 -16.13 -8.92
CA GLN A 63 -15.09 -14.93 -8.10
C GLN A 63 -13.74 -14.23 -7.87
N ALA A 64 -12.69 -14.99 -7.54
CA ALA A 64 -11.33 -14.46 -7.41
C ALA A 64 -10.79 -13.86 -8.72
N ILE A 65 -11.11 -14.45 -9.88
CA ILE A 65 -10.76 -13.89 -11.19
C ILE A 65 -11.54 -12.58 -11.46
N LYS A 66 -12.85 -12.55 -11.21
CA LYS A 66 -13.66 -11.32 -11.34
C LYS A 66 -13.17 -10.20 -10.42
N ASP A 67 -12.74 -10.55 -9.22
CA ASP A 67 -12.20 -9.56 -8.28
C ASP A 67 -10.82 -9.07 -8.71
N LYS A 68 -9.98 -9.91 -9.33
CA LYS A 68 -8.74 -9.48 -10.00
C LYS A 68 -9.01 -8.55 -11.19
N ASP A 69 -9.99 -8.86 -12.02
CA ASP A 69 -10.34 -8.00 -13.17
C ASP A 69 -10.82 -6.62 -12.74
N LYS A 70 -11.60 -6.53 -11.64
CA LYS A 70 -11.99 -5.25 -11.04
C LYS A 70 -10.80 -4.43 -10.53
N VAL A 71 -9.80 -5.11 -9.95
CA VAL A 71 -8.56 -4.45 -9.51
C VAL A 71 -7.78 -3.92 -10.71
N ILE A 72 -7.64 -4.72 -11.78
CA ILE A 72 -6.96 -4.32 -13.01
C ILE A 72 -7.66 -3.13 -13.68
N GLN A 73 -8.99 -3.15 -13.76
CA GLN A 73 -9.77 -2.01 -14.28
C GLN A 73 -9.57 -0.76 -13.44
N SER A 74 -9.62 -0.88 -12.10
CA SER A 74 -9.41 0.26 -11.21
C SER A 74 -8.00 0.84 -11.33
N LEU A 75 -6.98 0.02 -11.59
CA LEU A 75 -5.60 0.47 -11.84
C LEU A 75 -5.47 1.21 -13.18
N ASN A 76 -6.13 0.73 -14.23
CA ASN A 76 -6.15 1.39 -15.53
C ASN A 76 -6.87 2.74 -15.46
N ASP A 77 -7.99 2.83 -14.73
CA ASP A 77 -8.70 4.08 -14.50
C ASP A 77 -7.83 5.08 -13.70
N LEU A 78 -7.12 4.60 -12.69
CA LEU A 78 -6.21 5.42 -11.87
C LEU A 78 -5.06 5.97 -12.72
N THR A 79 -4.44 5.11 -13.52
CA THR A 79 -3.35 5.49 -14.44
C THR A 79 -3.84 6.54 -15.44
N SER A 80 -5.04 6.35 -16.01
CA SER A 80 -5.64 7.30 -16.96
C SER A 80 -5.96 8.65 -16.31
N SER A 81 -6.35 8.64 -15.03
CA SER A 81 -6.60 9.87 -14.27
C SER A 81 -5.31 10.61 -13.90
N MET A 82 -4.22 9.89 -13.57
CA MET A 82 -2.89 10.47 -13.32
C MET A 82 -2.30 11.13 -14.57
N VAL A 83 -2.38 10.46 -15.73
CA VAL A 83 -1.88 11.00 -17.01
C VAL A 83 -2.59 12.32 -17.39
N ARG A 84 -3.84 12.50 -16.98
CA ARG A 84 -4.60 13.74 -17.23
C ARG A 84 -4.18 14.91 -16.33
N VAL A 85 -3.57 14.65 -15.18
CA VAL A 85 -3.09 15.71 -14.26
C VAL A 85 -1.88 16.44 -14.86
N ASP A 86 -1.06 15.77 -15.68
CA ASP A 86 0.16 16.34 -16.26
C ASP A 86 -0.08 17.36 -17.38
N THR A 87 -1.31 17.46 -17.92
CA THR A 87 -1.56 18.21 -19.17
C THR A 87 -2.47 19.43 -19.03
N ASN A 88 -3.15 19.67 -17.89
CA ASN A 88 -4.04 20.82 -17.74
C ASN A 88 -4.13 21.34 -16.29
N VAL A 89 -3.54 22.51 -16.05
CA VAL A 89 -3.42 23.15 -14.71
C VAL A 89 -4.78 23.62 -14.15
N GLY A 90 -5.83 23.76 -14.98
CA GLY A 90 -7.14 24.28 -14.55
C GLY A 90 -8.14 23.27 -13.97
N HIS A 91 -7.84 21.96 -13.98
CA HIS A 91 -8.79 20.91 -13.56
C HIS A 91 -8.25 19.98 -12.46
N VAL A 92 -7.20 20.41 -11.76
CA VAL A 92 -6.48 19.61 -10.77
C VAL A 92 -7.39 19.17 -9.62
N ASP A 93 -8.26 20.06 -9.11
CA ASP A 93 -9.13 19.70 -7.98
C ASP A 93 -10.10 18.57 -8.33
N SER A 94 -10.70 18.58 -9.53
CA SER A 94 -11.59 17.49 -9.98
C SER A 94 -10.85 16.18 -10.24
N ALA A 95 -9.62 16.25 -10.76
CA ALA A 95 -8.78 15.07 -10.96
C ALA A 95 -8.35 14.45 -9.61
N VAL A 96 -8.02 15.29 -8.63
CA VAL A 96 -7.68 14.86 -7.25
C VAL A 96 -8.87 14.20 -6.55
N THR A 97 -10.08 14.75 -6.71
CA THR A 97 -11.31 14.11 -6.17
C THR A 97 -11.55 12.74 -6.81
N ASN A 98 -11.34 12.60 -8.13
CA ASN A 98 -11.48 11.31 -8.80
C ASN A 98 -10.41 10.29 -8.40
N ILE A 99 -9.15 10.72 -8.30
CA ILE A 99 -8.03 9.87 -7.86
C ILE A 99 -8.25 9.39 -6.42
N SER A 100 -8.62 10.28 -5.50
CA SER A 100 -8.89 9.91 -4.11
C SER A 100 -10.03 8.90 -3.98
N ALA A 101 -11.13 9.09 -4.72
CA ALA A 101 -12.25 8.14 -4.75
C ALA A 101 -11.84 6.76 -5.31
N GLN A 102 -10.99 6.73 -6.35
CA GLN A 102 -10.50 5.48 -6.93
C GLN A 102 -9.50 4.76 -6.02
N VAL A 103 -8.60 5.48 -5.36
CA VAL A 103 -7.67 4.92 -4.37
C VAL A 103 -8.46 4.31 -3.20
N GLU A 104 -9.52 4.96 -2.72
CA GLU A 104 -10.39 4.41 -1.68
C GLU A 104 -11.08 3.11 -2.15
N LYS A 105 -11.58 3.08 -3.39
CA LYS A 105 -12.21 1.89 -3.99
C LYS A 105 -11.21 0.73 -4.14
N LEU A 106 -9.98 1.02 -4.55
CA LEU A 106 -8.88 0.06 -4.64
C LEU A 106 -8.46 -0.48 -3.27
N GLY A 107 -8.33 0.39 -2.26
CA GLY A 107 -8.05 -0.02 -0.89
C GLY A 107 -9.11 -1.00 -0.37
N LYS A 108 -10.41 -0.65 -0.53
CA LYS A 108 -11.53 -1.54 -0.18
C LYS A 108 -11.47 -2.88 -0.92
N ALA A 109 -11.18 -2.87 -2.22
CA ALA A 109 -11.11 -4.08 -3.04
C ALA A 109 -9.93 -5.00 -2.67
N LEU A 110 -8.80 -4.43 -2.24
CA LEU A 110 -7.60 -5.17 -1.85
C LEU A 110 -7.61 -5.62 -0.38
N GLY A 111 -8.66 -5.28 0.40
CA GLY A 111 -8.67 -5.50 1.84
C GLY A 111 -7.64 -4.65 2.59
N ILE A 112 -6.97 -3.74 1.89
CA ILE A 112 -6.09 -2.73 2.47
C ILE A 112 -7.03 -1.62 2.95
N ARG A 113 -7.37 -1.64 4.25
CA ARG A 113 -7.91 -0.42 4.87
C ARG A 113 -6.83 0.65 4.68
N PRO A 114 -7.07 1.72 3.90
CA PRO A 114 -6.18 2.87 3.94
C PRO A 114 -6.27 3.39 5.37
N GLU A 115 -5.30 3.02 6.19
CA GLU A 115 -5.30 3.35 7.60
C GLU A 115 -5.25 4.87 7.70
N ASN A 116 -6.38 5.46 8.10
CA ASN A 116 -6.47 6.86 8.53
C ASN A 116 -6.04 7.95 7.51
N GLN A 117 -6.15 7.66 6.22
CA GLN A 117 -5.93 8.65 5.16
C GLN A 117 -7.27 9.31 4.79
N SER A 118 -7.54 10.49 5.36
CA SER A 118 -8.68 11.29 4.93
C SER A 118 -8.48 11.76 3.48
N PRO A 119 -9.56 12.01 2.72
CA PRO A 119 -9.47 12.58 1.37
C PRO A 119 -8.59 13.83 1.32
N ASP A 120 -8.63 14.65 2.38
CA ASP A 120 -7.80 15.84 2.51
C ASP A 120 -6.31 15.53 2.55
N LYS A 121 -5.87 14.46 3.24
CA LYS A 121 -4.46 14.06 3.27
C LYS A 121 -3.97 13.60 1.90
N ILE A 122 -4.79 12.86 1.18
CA ILE A 122 -4.47 12.42 -0.19
C ILE A 122 -4.38 13.63 -1.12
N SER A 123 -5.34 14.56 -1.02
CA SER A 123 -5.35 15.80 -1.78
C SER A 123 -4.11 16.65 -1.52
N GLN A 124 -3.76 16.86 -0.25
CA GLN A 124 -2.54 17.59 0.14
C GLN A 124 -1.28 16.87 -0.36
N GLY A 125 -1.21 15.55 -0.28
CA GLY A 125 -0.06 14.79 -0.78
C GLY A 125 0.14 14.91 -2.30
N LEU A 126 -0.95 14.90 -3.08
CA LEU A 126 -0.92 15.09 -4.53
C LEU A 126 -0.53 16.53 -4.90
N LYS A 127 -1.13 17.53 -4.23
CA LYS A 127 -0.76 18.94 -4.40
C LYS A 127 0.71 19.16 -4.06
N ALA A 128 1.20 18.54 -2.99
CA ALA A 128 2.60 18.62 -2.59
C ALA A 128 3.52 18.04 -3.66
N ALA A 129 3.16 16.90 -4.25
CA ALA A 129 3.92 16.28 -5.33
C ALA A 129 4.03 17.21 -6.56
N GLN A 130 2.92 17.85 -6.94
CA GLN A 130 2.87 18.77 -8.07
C GLN A 130 3.74 20.01 -7.84
N VAL A 131 3.60 20.68 -6.70
CA VAL A 131 4.42 21.85 -6.36
C VAL A 131 5.89 21.48 -6.18
N LYS A 132 6.17 20.29 -5.63
CA LYS A 132 7.55 19.80 -5.53
C LYS A 132 8.17 19.63 -6.92
N ALA A 133 7.43 19.11 -7.90
CA ALA A 133 7.94 18.92 -9.25
C ALA A 133 8.32 20.25 -9.93
N THR A 134 7.59 21.33 -9.67
CA THR A 134 7.93 22.66 -10.20
C THR A 134 9.16 23.28 -9.51
N LEU A 135 9.41 22.93 -8.25
CA LEU A 135 10.59 23.38 -7.50
C LEU A 135 11.86 22.58 -7.80
N ALA A 136 11.73 21.33 -8.23
CA ALA A 136 12.85 20.42 -8.51
C ALA A 136 13.57 20.74 -9.84
N THR A 137 13.91 22.01 -10.06
CA THR A 137 14.66 22.45 -11.24
C THR A 137 16.13 22.01 -11.16
N PRO A 138 16.83 21.82 -12.30
CA PRO A 138 18.24 21.45 -12.29
C PRO A 138 19.13 22.36 -11.42
N THR A 139 18.83 23.66 -11.40
CA THR A 139 19.55 24.65 -10.57
C THR A 139 19.34 24.40 -9.07
N VAL A 140 18.11 24.13 -8.64
CA VAL A 140 17.81 23.81 -7.22
C VAL A 140 18.48 22.50 -6.83
N LEU A 141 18.41 21.47 -7.68
CA LEU A 141 19.03 20.18 -7.44
C LEU A 141 20.57 20.27 -7.31
N GLN A 142 21.21 21.11 -8.13
CA GLN A 142 22.64 21.42 -7.99
C GLN A 142 22.96 22.17 -6.70
N THR A 143 22.08 23.09 -6.28
CA THR A 143 22.25 23.87 -5.05
C THR A 143 22.12 23.01 -3.80
N ASN A 144 21.37 21.91 -3.88
CA ASN A 144 21.23 20.95 -2.78
C ASN A 144 22.54 20.18 -2.50
N ALA A 145 23.48 20.17 -3.45
CA ALA A 145 24.79 19.55 -3.27
C ALA A 145 25.53 20.20 -2.09
N GLY A 146 25.85 19.40 -1.08
CA GLY A 146 26.51 19.86 0.15
C GLY A 146 25.56 20.31 1.26
N ILE A 147 24.25 20.28 1.05
CA ILE A 147 23.26 20.38 2.13
C ILE A 147 23.07 19.00 2.75
N THR A 148 23.20 18.91 4.07
CA THR A 148 23.00 17.66 4.81
C THR A 148 21.61 17.63 5.43
N ILE A 149 20.88 16.54 5.22
CA ILE A 149 19.65 16.22 5.93
C ILE A 149 19.99 15.22 7.03
N GLN A 150 19.70 15.59 8.27
CA GLN A 150 19.79 14.73 9.43
C GLN A 150 18.39 14.31 9.89
N TYR A 151 18.09 13.02 9.73
CA TYR A 151 16.83 12.45 10.17
C TYR A 151 16.98 11.77 11.54
N PHE A 152 16.04 12.03 12.44
CA PHE A 152 15.98 11.38 13.75
C PHE A 152 14.89 10.31 13.73
N PRO A 153 15.22 9.02 13.61
CA PRO A 153 14.22 7.95 13.52
C PRO A 153 13.28 7.89 14.73
N LYS A 154 12.03 7.48 14.50
CA LYS A 154 11.01 7.21 15.51
C LYS A 154 10.36 5.85 15.25
N ASP A 155 9.64 5.32 16.23
CA ASP A 155 9.01 4.00 16.11
C ASP A 155 7.79 4.02 15.18
N LEU A 156 7.13 5.18 15.06
CA LEU A 156 5.86 5.34 14.34
C LEU A 156 6.01 5.50 12.82
N ASP A 157 7.18 5.91 12.34
CA ASP A 157 7.41 6.35 10.96
C ASP A 157 8.73 5.82 10.38
N LYS A 158 9.37 4.87 11.09
CA LYS A 158 10.67 4.30 10.73
C LYS A 158 10.73 3.81 9.29
N ASP A 159 9.78 2.96 8.92
CA ASP A 159 9.83 2.26 7.63
C ASP A 159 9.47 3.19 6.47
N LEU A 160 8.46 4.04 6.64
CA LEU A 160 8.01 4.99 5.62
C LEU A 160 9.09 6.05 5.32
N ILE A 161 9.63 6.67 6.38
CA ILE A 161 10.58 7.77 6.22
C ILE A 161 11.94 7.25 5.74
N GLN A 162 12.45 6.15 6.31
CA GLN A 162 13.78 5.66 5.94
C GLN A 162 13.84 5.08 4.52
N SER A 163 12.83 4.34 4.07
CA SER A 163 12.94 3.57 2.82
C SER A 163 12.59 4.39 1.57
N VAL A 164 11.55 5.22 1.63
CA VAL A 164 11.01 5.89 0.43
C VAL A 164 11.42 7.36 0.40
N LEU A 165 11.16 8.07 1.50
CA LEU A 165 11.33 9.51 1.55
C LEU A 165 12.79 9.94 1.55
N LEU A 166 13.62 9.28 2.37
CA LEU A 166 15.05 9.56 2.38
C LEU A 166 15.68 9.26 1.02
N THR A 167 15.34 8.14 0.38
CA THR A 167 15.82 7.82 -0.98
C THR A 167 15.49 8.93 -1.97
N ASN A 168 14.25 9.42 -2.00
CA ASN A 168 13.84 10.53 -2.88
C ASN A 168 14.62 11.83 -2.60
N LEU A 169 14.92 12.12 -1.33
CA LEU A 169 15.71 13.29 -0.96
C LEU A 169 17.18 13.13 -1.35
N LYS A 170 17.73 11.92 -1.28
CA LYS A 170 19.07 11.64 -1.80
C LYS A 170 19.15 11.89 -3.31
N ASP A 171 18.14 11.43 -4.05
CA ASP A 171 18.05 11.64 -5.50
C ASP A 171 17.89 13.13 -5.85
N ALA A 172 17.33 13.93 -4.95
CA ALA A 172 17.26 15.38 -5.06
C ALA A 172 18.59 16.11 -4.75
N GLY A 173 19.69 15.37 -4.55
CA GLY A 173 21.05 15.93 -4.39
C GLY A 173 21.47 16.15 -2.93
N PHE A 174 20.64 15.83 -1.95
CA PHE A 174 20.98 16.01 -0.53
C PHE A 174 21.90 14.90 -0.01
N THR A 175 22.78 15.26 0.92
CA THR A 175 23.51 14.27 1.72
C THR A 175 22.67 13.83 2.90
N LEU A 176 22.50 12.53 3.12
CA LEU A 176 21.70 12.03 4.23
C LEU A 176 22.54 11.54 5.39
N ARG A 177 22.08 11.81 6.61
CA ARG A 177 22.63 11.26 7.85
C ARG A 177 21.48 10.85 8.78
N SER A 178 21.69 9.76 9.51
CA SER A 178 20.84 9.43 10.65
C SER A 178 21.39 10.09 11.90
N GLY A 179 20.55 10.76 12.67
CA GLY A 179 20.84 11.22 14.01
C GLY A 179 20.49 10.16 15.06
N ASN A 180 20.98 10.37 16.28
CA ASN A 180 20.55 9.61 17.44
C ASN A 180 19.17 10.12 17.85
N GLY A 181 18.13 9.31 17.70
CA GLY A 181 16.78 9.67 18.12
C GLY A 181 16.73 9.99 19.63
N ASN A 182 15.89 10.95 20.02
CA ASN A 182 15.64 11.22 21.43
C ASN A 182 14.68 10.14 22.00
N PRO A 183 15.09 9.34 23.00
CA PRO A 183 14.25 8.28 23.57
C PRO A 183 12.92 8.79 24.14
N THR A 184 12.87 10.04 24.62
CA THR A 184 11.64 10.62 25.19
C THR A 184 10.62 10.98 24.11
N LEU A 185 11.05 11.11 22.86
CA LEU A 185 10.21 11.47 21.73
C LEU A 185 9.92 10.29 20.80
N LYS A 186 10.30 9.05 21.17
CA LYS A 186 10.15 7.87 20.29
C LYS A 186 8.71 7.59 19.83
N HIS A 187 7.73 8.01 20.64
CA HIS A 187 6.29 7.86 20.37
C HIS A 187 5.65 9.15 19.84
N THR A 188 6.44 10.17 19.57
CA THR A 188 5.97 11.37 18.87
C THR A 188 6.29 11.20 17.38
N PRO A 189 5.31 11.34 16.47
CA PRO A 189 5.58 11.24 15.04
C PRO A 189 6.52 12.37 14.59
N THR A 190 7.19 12.18 13.46
CA THR A 190 7.88 13.27 12.77
C THR A 190 6.87 14.36 12.45
N ASN A 191 7.13 15.56 12.94
CA ASN A 191 6.22 16.70 12.83
C ASN A 191 6.94 18.04 12.58
N SER A 192 8.27 18.01 12.49
CA SER A 192 9.09 19.22 12.49
C SER A 192 10.27 19.14 11.54
N VAL A 193 10.54 20.27 10.89
CA VAL A 193 11.74 20.53 10.09
C VAL A 193 12.47 21.73 10.68
N TRP A 194 13.78 21.60 10.86
CA TRP A 194 14.65 22.72 11.20
C TRP A 194 15.73 22.93 10.16
N TYR A 195 16.15 24.18 9.92
CA TYR A 195 17.13 24.49 8.88
C TYR A 195 18.20 25.49 9.34
N GLY A 196 19.40 25.35 8.78
CA GLY A 196 20.55 26.22 9.06
C GLY A 196 20.53 27.54 8.28
N ALA A 197 21.40 28.47 8.70
CA ALA A 197 21.50 29.83 8.16
C ALA A 197 21.80 29.91 6.65
N GLN A 198 22.49 28.91 6.10
CA GLN A 198 22.93 28.87 4.70
C GLN A 198 22.12 27.90 3.84
N VAL A 199 20.99 27.39 4.36
CA VAL A 199 20.08 26.56 3.58
C VAL A 199 19.15 27.48 2.78
N PRO A 200 19.12 27.41 1.44
CA PRO A 200 18.19 28.18 0.63
C PRO A 200 16.73 27.84 0.93
N ALA A 201 15.85 28.83 0.83
CA ALA A 201 14.43 28.65 1.09
C ALA A 201 13.80 27.59 0.17
N GLU A 202 14.21 27.51 -1.11
CA GLU A 202 13.72 26.49 -2.04
C GLU A 202 14.06 25.07 -1.58
N SER A 203 15.26 24.86 -1.05
CA SER A 203 15.69 23.56 -0.52
C SER A 203 14.86 23.14 0.70
N VAL A 204 14.56 24.08 1.60
CA VAL A 204 13.68 23.81 2.76
C VAL A 204 12.27 23.45 2.30
N ARG A 205 11.70 24.21 1.35
CA ARG A 205 10.37 23.92 0.78
C ARG A 205 10.33 22.56 0.10
N LEU A 206 11.36 22.21 -0.68
CA LEU A 206 11.47 20.92 -1.34
C LEU A 206 11.41 19.76 -0.32
N VAL A 207 12.16 19.88 0.78
CA VAL A 207 12.13 18.90 1.86
C VAL A 207 10.75 18.83 2.52
N ALA A 208 10.19 19.97 2.91
CA ALA A 208 8.89 20.02 3.58
C ALA A 208 7.75 19.46 2.71
N LEU A 209 7.73 19.78 1.41
CA LEU A 209 6.75 19.23 0.46
C LEU A 209 6.97 17.73 0.22
N SER A 210 8.22 17.25 0.24
CA SER A 210 8.49 15.81 0.15
C SER A 210 7.93 15.06 1.36
N LEU A 211 8.07 15.62 2.57
CA LEU A 211 7.47 15.07 3.79
C LEU A 211 5.94 15.04 3.69
N LEU A 212 5.33 16.16 3.29
CA LEU A 212 3.88 16.28 3.16
C LEU A 212 3.32 15.32 2.09
N GLN A 213 4.02 15.17 0.96
CA GLN A 213 3.70 14.19 -0.09
C GLN A 213 3.67 12.76 0.46
N SER A 214 4.60 12.42 1.35
CA SER A 214 4.63 11.11 2.00
C SER A 214 3.59 10.95 3.12
N GLY A 215 2.72 11.94 3.34
CA GLY A 215 1.70 11.90 4.39
C GLY A 215 2.21 12.24 5.78
N VAL A 216 3.44 12.75 5.90
CA VAL A 216 3.96 13.29 7.16
C VAL A 216 3.20 14.58 7.46
N GLN A 217 2.56 14.62 8.61
CA GLN A 217 1.90 15.83 9.10
C GLN A 217 2.98 16.73 9.69
N LEU A 218 3.26 17.85 9.05
CA LEU A 218 4.21 18.84 9.55
C LEU A 218 3.47 19.94 10.32
N GLN A 219 3.95 20.26 11.52
CA GLN A 219 3.37 21.29 12.39
C GLN A 219 4.38 22.39 12.73
N SER A 220 5.67 22.20 12.39
CA SER A 220 6.72 23.17 12.64
C SER A 220 7.77 23.18 11.53
N ILE A 221 8.06 24.35 10.99
CA ILE A 221 9.21 24.61 10.11
C ILE A 221 9.87 25.87 10.68
N ALA A 222 11.11 25.76 11.13
CA ALA A 222 11.78 26.86 11.83
C ALA A 222 13.30 26.83 11.64
N PRO A 223 14.00 27.97 11.75
CA PRO A 223 15.45 27.96 11.78
C PRO A 223 15.97 27.17 12.99
N LEU A 224 17.17 26.60 12.87
CA LEU A 224 17.89 26.01 14.00
C LEU A 224 18.17 27.11 15.03
N SER A 225 17.93 26.84 16.31
CA SER A 225 18.21 27.79 17.40
C SER A 225 19.68 28.22 17.50
N ASP A 226 20.55 27.49 16.81
CA ASP A 226 22.00 27.63 16.82
C ASP A 226 22.51 27.72 15.36
N ALA A 227 21.73 28.37 14.49
CA ALA A 227 21.98 28.47 13.05
C ALA A 227 23.29 29.22 12.69
N ALA A 228 23.80 30.04 13.61
CA ALA A 228 25.08 30.72 13.49
C ALA A 228 26.29 29.76 13.62
N ASN A 229 26.09 28.54 14.14
CA ASN A 229 27.14 27.54 14.20
C ASN A 229 27.52 27.10 12.78
N PRO A 230 28.77 27.31 12.32
CA PRO A 230 29.19 26.96 10.97
C PRO A 230 28.99 25.49 10.62
N ALA A 231 29.08 24.58 11.60
CA ALA A 231 28.85 23.15 11.41
C ALA A 231 27.39 22.79 11.10
N LYS A 232 26.45 23.69 11.43
CA LYS A 232 25.00 23.53 11.20
C LYS A 232 24.46 24.46 10.11
N ALA A 233 25.31 25.30 9.52
CA ALA A 233 24.87 26.32 8.56
C ALA A 233 24.17 25.71 7.33
N LYS A 234 24.63 24.55 6.84
CA LYS A 234 24.04 23.82 5.70
C LYS A 234 23.35 22.52 6.13
N LEU A 235 22.69 22.55 7.29
CA LEU A 235 22.00 21.40 7.88
C LEU A 235 20.49 21.59 7.86
N ILE A 236 19.76 20.55 7.47
CA ILE A 236 18.33 20.41 7.68
C ILE A 236 18.11 19.25 8.65
N GLN A 237 17.33 19.44 9.70
CA GLN A 237 16.97 18.40 10.67
C GLN A 237 15.50 18.04 10.52
N ILE A 238 15.21 16.74 10.50
CA ILE A 238 13.84 16.21 10.41
C ILE A 238 13.58 15.36 11.64
N GLY A 239 12.53 15.69 12.40
CA GLY A 239 12.19 14.95 13.61
C GLY A 239 10.92 15.46 14.28
N SER A 240 10.91 15.42 15.61
CA SER A 240 9.72 15.65 16.42
C SER A 240 9.94 16.78 17.42
N LEU A 241 8.95 17.64 17.56
CA LEU A 241 8.86 18.68 18.57
C LEU A 241 7.59 18.47 19.38
N ALA A 242 7.74 18.14 20.67
CA ALA A 242 6.61 17.92 21.57
C ALA A 242 5.67 19.14 21.63
N ALA A 243 6.23 20.34 21.65
CA ALA A 243 5.46 21.59 21.66
C ALA A 243 4.69 21.87 20.36
N ALA A 244 4.96 21.15 19.27
CA ALA A 244 4.26 21.30 17.99
C ALA A 244 3.13 20.29 17.78
N VAL A 245 2.98 19.28 18.65
CA VAL A 245 1.98 18.19 18.45
C VAL A 245 0.55 18.72 18.31
N ASN A 246 0.22 19.77 19.05
CA ASN A 246 -1.12 20.37 19.06
C ASN A 246 -1.26 21.59 18.12
N LYS A 247 -0.23 21.91 17.33
CA LYS A 247 -0.32 23.00 16.36
C LYS A 247 -1.06 22.53 15.10
N PRO A 248 -1.67 23.44 14.33
CA PRO A 248 -2.22 23.11 13.04
C PRO A 248 -1.17 22.49 12.11
N VAL A 249 -1.60 21.51 11.30
CA VAL A 249 -0.77 20.93 10.25
C VAL A 249 -0.62 21.92 9.10
N PHE A 250 0.61 22.07 8.60
CA PHE A 250 0.91 22.89 7.44
C PHE A 250 0.26 22.33 6.17
N THR A 251 -0.37 23.21 5.39
CA THR A 251 -0.84 22.91 4.03
C THR A 251 0.24 23.18 3.00
N VAL A 252 0.06 22.66 1.78
CA VAL A 252 0.93 22.94 0.63
C VAL A 252 1.07 24.45 0.38
N GLU A 253 -0.03 25.18 0.45
CA GLU A 253 -0.08 26.61 0.21
C GLU A 253 0.75 27.35 1.27
N GLN A 254 0.59 26.99 2.54
CA GLN A 254 1.34 27.59 3.64
C GLN A 254 2.85 27.34 3.52
N ILE A 255 3.26 26.13 3.13
CA ILE A 255 4.69 25.82 2.92
C ILE A 255 5.25 26.62 1.74
N SER A 256 4.46 26.76 0.67
CA SER A 256 4.88 27.45 -0.55
C SER A 256 5.11 28.94 -0.32
N THR A 257 4.30 29.57 0.52
CA THR A 257 4.38 31.01 0.83
C THR A 257 5.13 31.32 2.13
N LEU A 258 5.68 30.31 2.81
CA LEU A 258 6.36 30.50 4.10
C LEU A 258 7.56 31.43 3.92
N ASP A 259 7.63 32.46 4.76
CA ASP A 259 8.82 33.30 4.89
C ASP A 259 9.88 32.49 5.63
N LEU A 260 10.98 32.23 4.94
CA LEU A 260 12.09 31.39 5.40
C LEU A 260 13.39 32.18 5.50
N THR A 261 13.30 33.51 5.48
CA THR A 261 14.46 34.39 5.67
C THR A 261 14.94 34.36 7.13
N HIS A 262 16.26 34.50 7.32
CA HIS A 262 16.92 34.57 8.63
C HIS A 262 17.02 36.01 9.12
#